data_AF-A0A4U5UE24-F1
#
_entry.id   AF-A0A4U5UE24-F1
#
_cell.length_a   1.000
_cell.length_b   1.000
_cell.length_c   1.000
_cell.angle_alpha   90.00
_cell.angle_beta   90.00
_cell.angle_gamma   90.00
#
_symmetry.space_group_name_H-M   'P 1'
#
loop_
_entity.id
_entity.type
_entity.pdbx_description
1 polymer ?
#
loop_
_entity_poly.entity_id
_entity_poly.type
_entity_poly.pdbx_seq_one_letter_code
_entity_poly.pdbx_strand_id
1 'polypeptide(L)'
;MAEQTTLESLLEMGFERNRAEKAVANTGNQGIEQAMDWLMEHENDPDIDEPYVPPVGNVLGGAADGQSTAEQPTLADTAEDGDGSNNNSEESANKPMSEEERLEQVKRLEELMRVKQAERREREREEELEREKQRRKQGQELQQIRQKLQDDDMKKLAEQRRREKMEDKLARQRVKEKIARDREERAQKFGGSGTPSAAASSQPAQPSPSSPTSHGPPPTKKEYDESRIQVRLLDGSTITTAFKAQEPLAAVRVYVQMNSNTPEGQDISLLSPYPRHEYTELDMEKPLKELGLVPSAVLVVTKK
;
A
#
# COMPACT_ATOMS: atom_id res chain seq x y z
N MET A 1 17.88 -6.87 38.52
CA MET A 1 17.96 -6.87 37.05
C MET A 1 17.44 -8.23 36.62
N ALA A 2 16.38 -8.27 35.81
CA ALA A 2 15.83 -9.54 35.35
C ALA A 2 16.84 -10.15 34.37
N GLU A 3 17.36 -11.35 34.68
CA GLU A 3 18.15 -12.16 33.75
C GLU A 3 17.24 -12.48 32.56
N GLN A 4 17.46 -11.80 31.44
CA GLN A 4 16.68 -12.02 30.24
C GLN A 4 17.10 -13.37 29.67
N THR A 5 16.17 -14.30 29.59
CA THR A 5 16.46 -15.65 29.12
C THR A 5 16.81 -15.62 27.63
N THR A 6 17.65 -16.54 27.17
CA THR A 6 17.99 -16.66 25.74
C THR A 6 16.74 -16.76 24.86
N LEU A 7 15.68 -17.40 25.38
CA LEU A 7 14.36 -17.45 24.75
C LEU A 7 13.70 -16.07 24.61
N GLU A 8 13.68 -15.26 25.66
CA GLU A 8 13.08 -13.93 25.65
C GLU A 8 13.80 -12.97 24.70
N SER A 9 15.13 -13.03 24.64
CA SER A 9 15.90 -12.19 23.72
C SER A 9 15.71 -12.60 22.25
N LEU A 10 15.51 -13.89 21.96
CA LEU A 10 15.13 -14.36 20.61
C LEU A 10 13.72 -13.90 20.23
N LEU A 11 12.77 -13.93 21.18
CA LEU A 11 11.43 -13.41 20.98
C LEU A 11 11.43 -11.89 20.72
N GLU A 12 12.26 -11.14 21.46
CA GLU A 12 12.40 -9.69 21.31
C GLU A 12 13.02 -9.30 19.96
N MET A 13 13.89 -10.15 19.41
CA MET A 13 14.47 -10.02 18.08
C MET A 13 13.49 -10.42 16.95
N GLY A 14 12.30 -10.93 17.30
CA GLY A 14 11.23 -11.21 16.36
C GLY A 14 11.19 -12.65 15.83
N PHE A 15 11.92 -13.58 16.45
CA PHE A 15 11.80 -15.00 16.11
C PHE A 15 10.52 -15.58 16.69
N GLU A 16 9.80 -16.38 15.89
CA GLU A 16 8.58 -17.07 16.32
C GLU A 16 8.85 -17.95 17.56
N ARG A 17 7.93 -17.96 18.53
CA ARG A 17 8.12 -18.66 19.82
C ARG A 17 8.52 -20.12 19.66
N ASN A 18 7.88 -20.85 18.76
CA ASN A 18 8.18 -22.28 18.54
C ASN A 18 9.62 -22.49 18.04
N ARG A 19 10.11 -21.62 17.16
CA ARG A 19 11.48 -21.68 16.64
C ARG A 19 12.48 -21.40 17.74
N ALA A 20 12.24 -20.36 18.54
CA ALA A 20 13.11 -19.97 19.64
C ALA A 20 13.18 -21.04 20.75
N GLU A 21 12.05 -21.67 21.09
CA GLU A 21 12.02 -22.77 22.06
C GLU A 21 12.79 -24.00 21.56
N LYS A 22 12.63 -24.35 20.28
CA LYS A 22 13.31 -25.48 19.65
C LYS A 22 14.82 -25.24 19.56
N ALA A 23 15.23 -24.03 19.23
CA ALA A 23 16.63 -23.63 19.19
C ALA A 23 17.28 -23.68 20.56
N VAL A 24 16.63 -23.14 21.59
CA VAL A 24 17.13 -23.18 22.97
C VAL A 24 17.20 -24.62 23.51
N ALA A 25 16.24 -25.47 23.15
CA ALA A 25 16.23 -26.88 23.54
C ALA A 25 17.38 -27.67 22.89
N ASN A 26 17.63 -27.48 21.59
CA ASN A 26 18.71 -28.20 20.88
C ASN A 26 20.10 -27.68 21.24
N THR A 27 20.22 -26.38 21.52
CA THR A 27 21.49 -25.76 21.93
C THR A 27 21.74 -25.85 23.43
N GLY A 28 20.83 -26.44 24.21
CA GLY A 28 21.01 -26.62 25.66
C GLY A 28 21.15 -25.30 26.42
N ASN A 29 20.53 -24.22 25.93
CA ASN A 29 20.59 -22.88 26.51
C ASN A 29 22.02 -22.31 26.68
N GLN A 30 22.92 -22.62 25.73
CA GLN A 30 24.32 -22.21 25.75
C GLN A 30 24.57 -20.76 25.27
N GLY A 31 23.52 -19.94 25.19
CA GLY A 31 23.59 -18.53 24.77
C GLY A 31 22.87 -18.24 23.46
N ILE A 32 22.62 -16.94 23.21
CA ILE A 32 21.78 -16.48 22.10
C ILE A 32 22.42 -16.73 20.73
N GLU A 33 23.74 -16.60 20.63
CA GLU A 33 24.46 -16.75 19.38
C GLU A 33 24.38 -18.19 18.85
N GLN A 34 24.53 -19.19 19.73
CA GLN A 34 24.38 -20.60 19.35
C GLN A 34 22.94 -20.93 18.97
N ALA A 35 21.97 -20.38 19.69
CA ALA A 35 20.55 -20.55 19.34
C ALA A 35 20.21 -19.89 17.99
N MET A 36 20.82 -18.74 17.66
CA MET A 36 20.67 -18.11 16.35
C MET A 36 21.35 -18.90 15.22
N ASP A 37 22.54 -19.45 15.47
CA ASP A 37 23.28 -20.25 14.48
C ASP A 37 22.48 -21.51 14.13
N TRP A 38 21.91 -22.18 15.14
CA TRP A 38 21.00 -23.31 14.95
C TRP A 38 19.73 -22.89 14.18
N LEU A 39 19.15 -21.72 14.48
CA LEU A 39 17.99 -21.18 13.77
C LEU A 39 18.31 -20.90 12.30
N MET A 40 19.48 -20.36 11.98
CA MET A 40 19.89 -20.08 10.60
C MET A 40 20.14 -21.37 9.83
N GLU A 41 20.75 -22.38 10.45
CA GLU A 41 21.02 -23.66 9.79
C GLU A 41 19.76 -24.48 9.52
N HIS A 42 18.69 -24.25 10.29
CA HIS A 42 17.41 -24.97 10.18
C HIS A 42 16.25 -24.06 9.70
N GLU A 43 16.51 -22.83 9.23
CA GLU A 43 15.48 -21.85 8.89
C GLU A 43 14.57 -22.28 7.71
N ASN A 44 15.06 -23.20 6.89
CA ASN A 44 14.39 -23.70 5.69
C ASN A 44 13.65 -25.04 5.91
N ASP A 45 13.72 -25.61 7.12
CA ASP A 45 13.02 -26.84 7.43
C ASP A 45 11.53 -26.56 7.71
N PRO A 46 10.59 -27.13 6.93
CA PRO A 46 9.15 -26.91 7.12
C PRO A 46 8.62 -27.42 8.47
N ASP A 47 9.39 -28.27 9.17
CA ASP A 47 9.08 -28.82 10.48
C ASP A 47 9.54 -27.90 11.65
N ILE A 48 10.14 -26.74 11.36
CA ILE A 48 10.63 -25.80 12.40
C ILE A 48 9.48 -25.02 13.08
N ASP A 49 8.34 -24.91 12.40
CA ASP A 49 7.14 -24.20 12.89
C ASP A 49 6.14 -25.12 13.63
N GLU A 50 6.37 -26.44 13.63
CA GLU A 50 5.55 -27.38 14.40
C GLU A 50 5.85 -27.28 15.91
N PRO A 51 4.83 -27.24 16.79
CA PRO A 51 5.03 -27.08 18.21
C PRO A 51 5.79 -28.28 18.81
N TYR A 52 6.96 -28.02 19.40
CA TYR A 52 7.75 -29.02 20.09
C TYR A 52 7.05 -29.47 21.38
N VAL A 53 6.64 -30.72 21.46
CA VAL A 53 6.08 -31.34 22.69
C VAL A 53 7.17 -32.20 23.33
N PRO A 54 7.78 -31.78 24.45
CA PRO A 54 8.78 -32.61 25.13
C PRO A 54 8.12 -33.85 25.76
N PRO A 55 8.77 -35.04 25.71
CA PRO A 55 8.32 -36.18 26.49
C PRO A 55 8.42 -35.86 27.99
N VAL A 56 7.29 -36.00 28.69
CA VAL A 56 7.16 -35.80 30.14
C VAL A 56 8.12 -36.70 30.92
N GLY A 57 9.11 -36.12 31.59
CA GLY A 57 9.99 -36.88 32.49
C GLY A 57 11.23 -36.15 33.03
N ASN A 58 11.02 -35.09 33.82
CA ASN A 58 11.69 -34.80 35.10
C ASN A 58 11.79 -33.29 35.39
N VAL A 59 10.91 -32.84 36.28
CA VAL A 59 11.09 -31.62 37.09
C VAL A 59 12.10 -31.92 38.20
N LEU A 60 13.06 -31.00 38.42
CA LEU A 60 13.76 -30.60 39.68
C LEU A 60 15.07 -29.90 39.23
N GLY A 61 15.33 -28.60 39.43
CA GLY A 61 15.21 -27.82 40.66
C GLY A 61 16.45 -28.03 41.53
N GLY A 62 17.48 -27.18 41.43
CA GLY A 62 18.62 -27.19 42.35
C GLY A 62 19.87 -26.46 41.84
N ALA A 63 20.38 -25.53 42.64
CA ALA A 63 21.46 -24.60 42.35
C ALA A 63 22.87 -25.16 42.57
N ALA A 64 23.86 -24.35 42.15
CA ALA A 64 25.24 -24.23 42.63
C ALA A 64 26.36 -24.95 41.83
N ASP A 65 27.10 -24.10 41.11
CA ASP A 65 28.56 -23.88 41.17
C ASP A 65 29.59 -24.97 40.77
N GLY A 66 30.54 -24.49 39.94
CA GLY A 66 31.96 -24.88 39.97
C GLY A 66 32.44 -25.65 38.73
N GLN A 67 32.98 -24.96 37.71
CA GLN A 67 34.43 -24.87 37.41
C GLN A 67 35.12 -26.25 37.25
N SER A 68 35.88 -26.58 36.20
CA SER A 68 36.77 -25.77 35.37
C SER A 68 37.42 -26.64 34.28
N THR A 69 37.92 -25.99 33.22
CA THR A 69 39.11 -26.33 32.39
C THR A 69 39.12 -27.67 31.61
N ALA A 70 39.00 -27.62 30.28
CA ALA A 70 40.09 -27.42 29.31
C ALA A 70 41.03 -28.64 29.18
N GLU A 71 40.91 -29.40 28.09
CA GLU A 71 41.82 -29.37 26.94
C GLU A 71 41.43 -30.48 25.93
N GLN A 72 41.53 -30.16 24.64
CA GLN A 72 41.54 -31.10 23.51
C GLN A 72 42.84 -31.95 23.55
N PRO A 73 43.17 -32.91 22.64
CA PRO A 73 42.47 -33.37 21.42
C PRO A 73 42.54 -34.91 21.16
N THR A 74 42.06 -35.29 19.98
CA THR A 74 42.40 -36.46 19.12
C THR A 74 41.94 -37.89 19.48
N LEU A 75 40.94 -38.34 18.71
CA LEU A 75 40.93 -39.48 17.77
C LEU A 75 41.63 -40.80 18.16
N ALA A 76 40.80 -41.85 18.13
CA ALA A 76 41.00 -43.16 17.48
C ALA A 76 40.95 -44.38 18.41
N ASP A 77 39.92 -45.19 18.14
CA ASP A 77 40.02 -46.63 17.89
C ASP A 77 40.58 -47.54 19.00
N THR A 78 39.71 -48.36 19.61
CA THR A 78 39.85 -49.83 19.64
C THR A 78 38.86 -50.44 20.65
N ALA A 79 38.27 -51.54 20.22
CA ALA A 79 37.30 -52.39 20.89
C ALA A 79 37.90 -53.28 22.01
N GLU A 80 37.00 -54.01 22.68
CA GLU A 80 37.22 -55.16 23.60
C GLU A 80 37.83 -54.76 24.97
N ASP A 81 37.47 -55.32 26.13
CA ASP A 81 36.82 -56.59 26.49
C ASP A 81 36.41 -56.53 27.98
N GLY A 82 35.44 -57.38 28.40
CA GLY A 82 35.26 -58.00 29.74
C GLY A 82 35.21 -57.12 31.02
N ASP A 83 34.53 -57.45 32.12
CA ASP A 83 33.84 -58.63 32.61
C ASP A 83 33.24 -58.23 33.99
N GLY A 84 32.21 -58.93 34.46
CA GLY A 84 32.17 -59.27 35.89
C GLY A 84 30.97 -58.85 36.74
N SER A 85 29.97 -59.76 36.78
CA SER A 85 29.14 -60.15 37.96
C SER A 85 28.07 -59.15 38.47
N ASN A 86 26.86 -59.56 38.88
CA ASN A 86 26.48 -60.78 39.58
C ASN A 86 24.95 -61.05 39.47
N ASN A 87 24.60 -62.34 39.41
CA ASN A 87 23.23 -62.89 39.44
C ASN A 87 22.48 -62.57 40.76
N ASN A 88 21.16 -62.42 40.72
CA ASN A 88 20.22 -63.52 41.05
C ASN A 88 18.76 -63.03 41.27
N SER A 89 17.85 -63.62 40.49
CA SER A 89 16.45 -63.98 40.77
C SER A 89 15.45 -62.94 41.30
N GLU A 90 14.39 -62.68 40.52
CA GLU A 90 13.08 -63.26 40.84
C GLU A 90 12.15 -63.30 39.61
N GLU A 91 11.80 -64.53 39.27
CA GLU A 91 10.88 -64.97 38.24
C GLU A 91 9.44 -64.58 38.61
N SER A 92 8.92 -63.54 37.96
CA SER A 92 7.47 -63.34 37.84
C SER A 92 7.05 -63.74 36.43
N ALA A 93 6.60 -64.98 36.32
CA ALA A 93 5.83 -65.61 35.25
C ALA A 93 5.37 -64.67 34.12
N ASN A 94 6.30 -64.35 33.21
CA ASN A 94 6.00 -63.72 31.95
C ASN A 94 5.48 -64.83 31.04
N LYS A 95 4.15 -65.00 30.97
CA LYS A 95 3.53 -65.90 29.99
C LYS A 95 4.08 -65.49 28.62
N PRO A 96 4.80 -66.37 27.91
CA PRO A 96 5.30 -66.03 26.58
C PRO A 96 4.06 -65.83 25.69
N MET A 97 3.73 -64.59 25.37
CA MET A 97 2.75 -64.26 24.34
C MET A 97 3.16 -65.05 23.09
N SER A 98 2.25 -65.87 22.56
CA SER A 98 2.56 -66.82 21.49
C SER A 98 3.23 -66.09 20.32
N GLU A 99 4.17 -66.74 19.62
CA GLU A 99 4.84 -66.14 18.44
C GLU A 99 3.81 -65.60 17.42
N GLU A 100 2.67 -66.28 17.31
CA GLU A 100 1.53 -65.89 16.49
C GLU A 100 0.88 -64.57 16.93
N GLU A 101 0.69 -64.35 18.24
CA GLU A 101 0.10 -63.12 18.78
C GLU A 101 1.02 -61.90 18.62
N ARG A 102 2.36 -62.11 18.69
CA ARG A 102 3.34 -61.04 18.41
C ARG A 102 3.37 -60.66 16.94
N LEU A 103 3.25 -61.63 16.03
CA LEU A 103 3.13 -61.40 14.59
C LEU A 103 1.84 -60.62 14.26
N GLU A 104 0.72 -60.95 14.90
CA GLU A 104 -0.52 -60.19 14.75
C GLU A 104 -0.42 -58.76 15.31
N GLN A 105 0.27 -58.58 16.45
CA GLN A 105 0.50 -57.27 17.02
C GLN A 105 1.37 -56.40 16.11
N VAL A 106 2.46 -56.95 15.55
CA VAL A 106 3.31 -56.28 14.56
C VAL A 106 2.53 -55.94 13.29
N LYS A 107 1.71 -56.86 12.78
CA LYS A 107 0.87 -56.62 11.59
C LYS A 107 -0.17 -55.52 11.82
N ARG A 108 -0.76 -55.46 13.02
CA ARG A 108 -1.68 -54.39 13.43
C ARG A 108 -0.98 -53.04 13.58
N LEU A 109 0.24 -53.03 14.13
CA LEU A 109 1.10 -51.85 14.23
C LEU A 109 1.52 -51.35 12.83
N GLU A 110 1.90 -52.26 11.94
CA GLU A 110 2.27 -51.97 10.55
C GLU A 110 1.07 -51.41 9.77
N GLU A 111 -0.12 -51.99 9.92
CA GLU A 111 -1.34 -51.49 9.30
C GLU A 111 -1.72 -50.10 9.84
N LEU A 112 -1.58 -49.86 11.14
CA LEU A 112 -1.81 -48.55 11.75
C LEU A 112 -0.81 -47.50 11.23
N MET A 113 0.46 -47.86 11.11
CA MET A 113 1.50 -46.99 10.53
C MET A 113 1.22 -46.69 9.06
N ARG A 114 0.77 -47.69 8.29
CA ARG A 114 0.40 -47.53 6.88
C ARG A 114 -0.80 -46.60 6.71
N VAL A 115 -1.83 -46.74 7.56
CA VAL A 115 -3.01 -45.84 7.57
C VAL A 115 -2.58 -44.43 7.97
N LYS A 116 -1.75 -44.27 9.00
CA LYS A 116 -1.26 -42.97 9.45
C LYS A 116 -0.38 -42.27 8.42
N GLN A 117 0.48 -43.00 7.71
CA GLN A 117 1.27 -42.46 6.60
C GLN A 117 0.41 -42.12 5.37
N ALA A 118 -0.63 -42.90 5.09
CA ALA A 118 -1.57 -42.59 4.02
C ALA A 118 -2.36 -41.32 4.32
N GLU A 119 -2.85 -41.15 5.55
CA GLU A 119 -3.54 -39.95 6.03
C GLU A 119 -2.61 -38.72 5.97
N ARG A 120 -1.37 -38.82 6.44
CA ARG A 120 -0.39 -37.72 6.35
C ARG A 120 -0.16 -37.29 4.90
N ARG A 121 0.01 -38.25 4.00
CA ARG A 121 0.23 -37.97 2.56
C ARG A 121 -1.01 -37.38 1.89
N GLU A 122 -2.21 -37.72 2.33
CA GLU A 122 -3.45 -37.13 1.84
C GLU A 122 -3.58 -35.67 2.31
N ARG A 123 -3.32 -35.43 3.60
CA ARG A 123 -3.29 -34.08 4.18
C ARG A 123 -2.26 -33.18 3.49
N GLU A 124 -1.04 -33.66 3.28
CA GLU A 124 0.02 -32.91 2.57
C GLU A 124 -0.41 -32.56 1.13
N ARG A 125 -1.10 -33.46 0.42
CA ARG A 125 -1.62 -33.18 -0.94
C ARG A 125 -2.76 -32.18 -0.93
N GLU A 126 -3.65 -32.24 0.07
CA GLU A 126 -4.72 -31.26 0.23
C GLU A 126 -4.17 -29.88 0.54
N GLU A 127 -3.17 -29.78 1.42
CA GLU A 127 -2.48 -28.54 1.75
C GLU A 127 -1.73 -27.96 0.54
N GLU A 128 -1.08 -28.80 -0.27
CA GLU A 128 -0.40 -28.34 -1.48
C GLU A 128 -1.40 -27.81 -2.54
N LEU A 129 -2.52 -28.50 -2.73
CA LEU A 129 -3.62 -28.05 -3.60
C LEU A 129 -4.25 -26.76 -3.08
N GLU A 130 -4.42 -26.62 -1.77
CA GLU A 130 -4.95 -25.40 -1.16
C GLU A 130 -3.98 -24.23 -1.31
N ARG A 131 -2.68 -24.45 -1.09
CA ARG A 131 -1.63 -23.44 -1.30
C ARG A 131 -1.56 -22.98 -2.75
N GLU A 132 -1.63 -23.91 -3.71
CA GLU A 132 -1.67 -23.55 -5.14
C GLU A 132 -2.94 -22.76 -5.49
N LYS A 133 -4.09 -23.20 -4.97
CA LYS A 133 -5.38 -22.51 -5.16
C LYS A 133 -5.36 -21.11 -4.55
N GLN A 134 -4.73 -20.93 -3.39
CA GLN A 134 -4.59 -19.63 -2.73
C GLN A 134 -3.68 -18.70 -3.53
N ARG A 135 -2.57 -19.19 -4.09
CA ARG A 135 -1.72 -18.39 -5.00
C ARG A 135 -2.50 -17.91 -6.22
N ARG A 136 -3.26 -18.81 -6.87
CA ARG A 136 -4.10 -18.46 -8.04
C ARG A 136 -5.19 -17.47 -7.65
N LYS A 137 -5.83 -17.66 -6.50
CA LYS A 137 -6.88 -16.78 -5.98
C LYS A 137 -6.34 -15.39 -5.67
N GLN A 138 -5.19 -15.27 -5.01
CA GLN A 138 -4.55 -13.98 -4.72
C GLN A 138 -4.17 -13.23 -6.00
N GLY A 139 -3.63 -13.93 -7.00
CA GLY A 139 -3.34 -13.32 -8.31
C GLY A 139 -4.60 -12.83 -9.02
N GLN A 140 -5.66 -13.63 -9.01
CA GLN A 140 -6.95 -13.27 -9.60
C GLN A 140 -7.62 -12.11 -8.85
N GLU A 141 -7.51 -12.10 -7.51
CA GLU A 141 -8.05 -11.05 -6.64
C GLU A 141 -7.35 -9.72 -6.90
N LEU A 142 -6.02 -9.71 -7.09
CA LEU A 142 -5.28 -8.50 -7.45
C LEU A 142 -5.74 -7.91 -8.79
N GLN A 143 -6.02 -8.77 -9.78
CA GLN A 143 -6.56 -8.35 -11.06
C GLN A 143 -7.99 -7.82 -10.95
N GLN A 144 -8.85 -8.49 -10.14
CA GLN A 144 -10.21 -8.03 -9.89
C GLN A 144 -10.26 -6.71 -9.11
N ILE A 145 -9.38 -6.51 -8.14
CA ILE A 145 -9.26 -5.25 -7.39
C ILE A 145 -8.97 -4.09 -8.34
N ARG A 146 -8.01 -4.26 -9.25
CA ARG A 146 -7.66 -3.23 -10.25
C ARG A 146 -8.84 -2.91 -11.17
N GLN A 147 -9.55 -3.93 -11.66
CA GLN A 147 -10.69 -3.73 -12.55
C GLN A 147 -11.85 -3.06 -11.82
N LYS A 148 -12.15 -3.49 -10.60
CA LYS A 148 -13.20 -2.91 -9.77
C LYS A 148 -12.94 -1.44 -9.46
N LEU A 149 -11.69 -1.07 -9.19
CA LEU A 149 -11.33 0.33 -8.96
C LEU A 149 -11.59 1.21 -10.19
N GLN A 150 -11.22 0.73 -11.38
CA GLN A 150 -11.51 1.42 -12.64
C GLN A 150 -13.01 1.55 -12.91
N ASP A 151 -13.77 0.49 -12.65
CA ASP A 151 -15.23 0.48 -12.81
C ASP A 151 -15.93 1.43 -11.82
N ASP A 152 -15.48 1.47 -10.56
CA ASP A 152 -16.00 2.35 -9.53
C ASP A 152 -15.71 3.83 -9.85
N ASP A 153 -14.51 4.15 -10.36
CA ASP A 153 -14.17 5.50 -10.82
C ASP A 153 -15.03 5.93 -12.01
N MET A 154 -15.21 5.05 -12.99
CA MET A 154 -16.08 5.30 -14.14
C MET A 154 -17.55 5.48 -13.73
N LYS A 155 -18.03 4.68 -12.77
CA LYS A 155 -19.38 4.77 -12.22
C LYS A 155 -19.59 6.08 -11.48
N LYS A 156 -18.63 6.48 -10.63
CA LYS A 156 -18.68 7.74 -9.89
C LYS A 156 -18.71 8.94 -10.83
N LEU A 157 -17.91 8.92 -11.89
CA LEU A 157 -17.91 9.97 -12.90
C LEU A 157 -19.26 10.04 -13.65
N ALA A 158 -19.85 8.89 -13.98
CA ALA A 158 -21.16 8.82 -14.63
C ALA A 158 -22.29 9.33 -13.71
N GLU A 159 -22.26 8.97 -12.43
CA GLU A 159 -23.22 9.43 -11.42
C GLU A 159 -23.13 10.94 -11.21
N GLN A 160 -21.92 11.48 -11.10
CA GLN A 160 -21.69 12.92 -10.99
C GLN A 160 -22.27 13.66 -12.20
N ARG A 161 -22.00 13.18 -13.42
CA ARG A 161 -22.60 13.75 -14.64
C ARG A 161 -24.12 13.70 -14.64
N ARG A 162 -24.72 12.63 -14.10
CA ARG A 162 -26.19 12.49 -14.01
C ARG A 162 -26.75 13.44 -12.96
N ARG A 163 -26.08 13.60 -11.83
CA ARG A 163 -26.44 14.51 -10.74
C ARG A 163 -26.38 15.96 -11.18
N GLU A 164 -25.29 16.39 -11.81
CA GLU A 164 -25.13 17.75 -12.36
C GLU A 164 -26.22 18.07 -13.40
N LYS A 165 -26.57 17.11 -14.28
CA LYS A 165 -27.69 17.27 -15.21
C LYS A 165 -29.04 17.45 -14.52
N MET A 166 -29.29 16.72 -13.42
CA MET A 166 -30.53 16.85 -12.65
C MET A 166 -30.58 18.18 -11.90
N GLU A 167 -29.46 18.61 -11.32
CA GLU A 167 -29.34 19.90 -10.62
C GLU A 167 -29.48 21.08 -11.59
N ASP A 168 -28.87 21.03 -12.78
CA ASP A 168 -29.06 22.04 -13.85
C ASP A 168 -30.52 22.08 -14.33
N LYS A 169 -31.16 20.93 -14.51
CA LYS A 169 -32.59 20.87 -14.87
C LYS A 169 -33.47 21.50 -13.78
N LEU A 170 -33.19 21.20 -12.51
CA LEU A 170 -33.91 21.78 -11.38
C LEU A 170 -33.67 23.30 -11.27
N ALA A 171 -32.45 23.76 -11.51
CA ALA A 171 -32.10 25.18 -11.51
C ALA A 171 -32.82 25.93 -12.64
N ARG A 172 -32.82 25.38 -13.86
CA ARG A 172 -33.60 25.92 -14.99
C ARG A 172 -35.09 25.95 -14.69
N GLN A 173 -35.62 24.92 -14.03
CA GLN A 173 -37.03 24.88 -13.62
C GLN A 173 -37.35 25.98 -12.60
N ARG A 174 -36.50 26.17 -11.58
CA ARG A 174 -36.65 27.27 -10.61
C ARG A 174 -36.62 28.65 -11.26
N VAL A 175 -35.72 28.88 -12.21
CA VAL A 175 -35.67 30.16 -12.95
C VAL A 175 -36.94 30.34 -13.78
N LYS A 176 -37.36 29.30 -14.50
CA LYS A 176 -38.59 29.31 -15.30
C LYS A 176 -39.82 29.61 -14.45
N GLU A 177 -39.91 29.03 -13.25
CA GLU A 177 -41.01 29.26 -12.32
C GLU A 177 -41.00 30.69 -11.74
N LYS A 178 -39.82 31.24 -11.40
CA LYS A 178 -39.69 32.65 -11.02
C LYS A 178 -40.15 33.60 -12.12
N ILE A 179 -39.76 33.34 -13.38
CA ILE A 179 -40.20 34.14 -14.52
C ILE A 179 -41.71 34.02 -14.74
N ALA A 180 -42.28 32.81 -14.59
CA ALA A 180 -43.71 32.59 -14.72
C ALA A 180 -44.49 33.35 -13.64
N ARG A 181 -44.04 33.28 -12.38
CA ARG A 181 -44.63 34.01 -11.25
C ARG A 181 -44.56 35.53 -11.43
N ASP A 182 -43.39 36.06 -11.83
CA ASP A 182 -43.22 37.51 -12.08
C ASP A 182 -44.07 37.98 -13.27
N ARG A 183 -44.16 37.16 -14.33
CA ARG A 183 -45.03 37.42 -15.48
C ARG A 183 -46.51 37.42 -15.09
N GLU A 184 -46.94 36.47 -14.25
CA GLU A 184 -48.31 36.37 -13.77
C GLU A 184 -48.66 37.51 -12.79
N GLU A 185 -47.76 37.90 -11.90
CA GLU A 185 -47.93 39.07 -11.02
C GLU A 185 -48.03 40.37 -11.84
N ARG A 186 -47.17 40.56 -12.85
CA ARG A 186 -47.25 41.72 -13.76
C ARG A 186 -48.55 41.70 -14.57
N ALA A 187 -49.00 40.54 -15.03
CA ALA A 187 -50.28 40.44 -15.74
C ALA A 187 -51.46 40.82 -14.82
N GLN A 188 -51.44 40.39 -13.55
CA GLN A 188 -52.47 40.77 -12.57
C GLN A 188 -52.41 42.26 -12.19
N LYS A 189 -51.22 42.87 -12.08
CA LYS A 189 -51.08 44.29 -11.74
C LYS A 189 -51.27 45.24 -12.92
N PHE A 190 -50.93 44.84 -14.14
CA PHE A 190 -50.97 45.70 -15.34
C PHE A 190 -52.15 45.38 -16.27
N GLY A 191 -52.94 44.35 -15.99
CA GLY A 191 -54.20 44.04 -16.68
C GLY A 191 -55.35 45.03 -16.40
N GLY A 192 -55.09 46.15 -15.71
CA GLY A 192 -56.11 47.12 -15.31
C GLY A 192 -56.04 48.53 -15.93
N SER A 193 -55.02 48.88 -16.72
CA SER A 193 -54.97 50.23 -17.32
C SER A 193 -54.16 50.28 -18.61
N GLY A 194 -54.87 50.27 -19.73
CA GLY A 194 -54.32 50.64 -21.02
C GLY A 194 -54.13 52.15 -21.14
N THR A 195 -53.00 52.56 -21.72
CA THR A 195 -52.91 53.45 -22.89
C THR A 195 -51.43 53.59 -23.28
N PRO A 196 -51.09 53.62 -24.58
CA PRO A 196 -49.76 53.97 -25.06
C PRO A 196 -49.68 55.48 -25.28
N SER A 197 -48.66 56.15 -24.75
CA SER A 197 -48.36 57.54 -25.11
C SER A 197 -46.97 57.63 -25.74
N ALA A 198 -46.98 57.80 -27.05
CA ALA A 198 -45.85 58.28 -27.82
C ALA A 198 -45.74 59.80 -27.61
N ALA A 199 -44.53 60.28 -27.32
CA ALA A 199 -44.18 61.68 -27.50
C ALA A 199 -42.72 61.79 -27.94
N ALA A 200 -42.57 62.17 -29.20
CA ALA A 200 -41.33 62.66 -29.79
C ALA A 200 -41.06 64.10 -29.32
N SER A 201 -39.79 64.43 -29.12
CA SER A 201 -39.31 65.81 -29.23
C SER A 201 -37.87 65.84 -29.73
N SER A 202 -37.71 66.58 -30.83
CA SER A 202 -36.51 66.81 -31.61
C SER A 202 -36.02 68.25 -31.40
N GLN A 203 -34.71 68.46 -31.24
CA GLN A 203 -34.05 69.67 -31.75
C GLN A 203 -32.54 69.48 -31.97
N PRO A 204 -31.92 70.20 -32.94
CA PRO A 204 -30.57 69.93 -33.46
C PRO A 204 -29.52 71.02 -33.10
N ALA A 205 -28.24 70.62 -33.02
CA ALA A 205 -27.08 71.49 -33.30
C ALA A 205 -25.80 70.64 -33.56
N GLN A 206 -25.09 70.93 -34.65
CA GLN A 206 -23.74 70.46 -35.03
C GLN A 206 -22.75 71.66 -34.97
N PRO A 207 -21.42 71.55 -35.24
CA PRO A 207 -20.43 70.47 -35.08
C PRO A 207 -19.09 70.93 -34.40
N SER A 208 -18.21 70.00 -33.98
CA SER A 208 -16.71 70.03 -34.07
C SER A 208 -16.04 68.85 -33.29
N PRO A 209 -14.80 68.42 -33.63
CA PRO A 209 -14.43 67.00 -33.66
C PRO A 209 -13.44 66.53 -32.57
N SER A 210 -13.58 65.28 -32.14
CA SER A 210 -12.46 64.43 -31.69
C SER A 210 -12.90 62.95 -31.59
N SER A 211 -12.03 62.07 -32.09
CA SER A 211 -12.25 60.63 -32.31
C SER A 211 -12.09 59.79 -31.01
N PRO A 212 -12.26 58.45 -31.07
CA PRO A 212 -13.20 57.70 -30.24
C PRO A 212 -12.59 57.18 -28.92
N THR A 213 -13.32 57.29 -27.82
CA THR A 213 -13.07 56.48 -26.63
C THR A 213 -14.33 55.71 -26.26
N SER A 214 -14.24 54.40 -26.44
CA SER A 214 -15.19 53.39 -25.99
C SER A 214 -15.34 53.46 -24.47
N HIS A 215 -16.42 54.04 -23.98
CA HIS A 215 -16.90 53.78 -22.61
C HIS A 215 -17.77 52.52 -22.63
N GLY A 216 -17.13 51.37 -22.80
CA GLY A 216 -17.66 50.10 -22.31
C GLY A 216 -17.44 50.01 -20.80
N PRO A 217 -18.31 49.33 -20.04
CA PRO A 217 -18.06 49.04 -18.63
C PRO A 217 -16.71 48.32 -18.45
N PRO A 218 -15.99 48.54 -17.33
CA PRO A 218 -14.65 48.00 -17.12
C PRO A 218 -14.65 46.47 -17.27
N PRO A 219 -13.60 45.87 -17.87
CA PRO A 219 -13.53 44.42 -18.03
C PRO A 219 -13.52 43.78 -16.65
N THR A 220 -14.62 43.08 -16.32
CA THR A 220 -14.70 42.23 -15.14
C THR A 220 -13.59 41.20 -15.23
N LYS A 221 -12.72 41.11 -14.21
CA LYS A 221 -11.64 40.11 -14.14
C LYS A 221 -12.26 38.72 -14.33
N LYS A 222 -12.02 38.12 -15.48
CA LYS A 222 -12.52 36.80 -15.82
C LYS A 222 -11.64 35.80 -15.07
N GLU A 223 -12.19 35.14 -14.07
CA GLU A 223 -11.47 34.06 -13.37
C GLU A 223 -11.51 32.83 -14.27
N TYR A 224 -10.34 32.23 -14.51
CA TYR A 224 -10.21 31.00 -15.28
C TYR A 224 -9.84 29.87 -14.32
N ASP A 225 -10.53 28.74 -14.43
CA ASP A 225 -10.29 27.53 -13.62
C ASP A 225 -9.19 26.62 -14.20
N GLU A 226 -8.76 26.89 -15.43
CA GLU A 226 -7.71 26.15 -16.15
C GLU A 226 -6.63 27.13 -16.62
N SER A 227 -5.38 26.66 -16.62
CA SER A 227 -4.25 27.35 -17.24
C SER A 227 -3.55 26.47 -18.28
N ARG A 228 -3.28 27.05 -19.45
CA ARG A 228 -2.45 26.43 -20.48
C ARG A 228 -1.01 26.88 -20.31
N ILE A 229 -0.14 25.95 -19.91
CA ILE A 229 1.29 26.21 -19.71
C ILE A 229 2.08 25.62 -20.87
N GLN A 230 2.86 26.47 -21.55
CA GLN A 230 3.85 26.05 -22.53
C GLN A 230 5.24 26.07 -21.88
N VAL A 231 5.89 24.92 -21.81
CA VAL A 231 7.25 24.78 -21.28
C VAL A 231 8.24 24.61 -22.43
N ARG A 232 9.29 25.43 -22.45
CA ARG A 232 10.44 25.29 -23.35
C ARG A 232 11.52 24.47 -22.65
N LEU A 233 11.82 23.30 -23.21
CA LEU A 233 12.82 22.37 -22.69
C LEU A 233 14.25 22.81 -23.08
N LEU A 234 15.24 22.17 -22.44
CA LEU A 234 16.67 22.43 -22.65
C LEU A 234 17.16 22.02 -24.05
N ASP A 235 16.47 21.10 -24.70
CA ASP A 235 16.73 20.67 -26.08
C ASP A 235 16.11 21.62 -27.12
N GLY A 236 15.42 22.66 -26.68
CA GLY A 236 14.71 23.62 -27.52
C GLY A 236 13.31 23.15 -27.95
N SER A 237 12.91 21.92 -27.62
CA SER A 237 11.54 21.46 -27.83
C SER A 237 10.57 22.16 -26.87
N THR A 238 9.30 22.19 -27.23
CA THR A 238 8.28 22.83 -26.38
C THR A 238 7.14 21.88 -26.11
N ILE A 239 6.75 21.74 -24.85
CA ILE A 239 5.62 20.92 -24.42
C ILE A 239 4.53 21.85 -23.92
N THR A 240 3.31 21.69 -24.42
CA THR A 240 2.15 22.46 -23.97
C THR A 240 1.16 21.54 -23.30
N THR A 241 0.71 21.89 -22.11
CA THR A 241 -0.29 21.12 -21.37
C THR A 241 -1.22 22.06 -20.60
N ALA A 242 -2.40 21.55 -20.22
CA ALA A 242 -3.39 22.27 -19.45
C ALA A 242 -3.39 21.75 -18.01
N PHE A 243 -3.33 22.67 -17.05
CA PHE A 243 -3.34 22.40 -15.61
C PHE A 243 -4.52 23.14 -14.97
N LYS A 244 -4.96 22.69 -13.79
CA LYS A 244 -6.01 23.41 -13.06
C LYS A 244 -5.43 24.66 -12.39
N ALA A 245 -6.22 25.72 -12.26
CA ALA A 245 -5.78 26.99 -11.66
C ALA A 245 -5.31 26.84 -10.19
N GLN A 246 -5.86 25.85 -9.46
CA GLN A 246 -5.49 25.52 -8.08
C GLN A 246 -4.37 24.49 -7.95
N GLU A 247 -3.81 24.02 -9.07
CA GLU A 247 -2.75 23.02 -9.06
C GLU A 247 -1.41 23.68 -8.67
N PRO A 248 -0.56 23.02 -7.86
CA PRO A 248 0.74 23.58 -7.48
C PRO A 248 1.71 23.63 -8.67
N LEU A 249 2.62 24.60 -8.69
CA LEU A 249 3.67 24.68 -9.71
C LEU A 249 4.56 23.41 -9.76
N ALA A 250 4.69 22.70 -8.64
CA ALA A 250 5.36 21.40 -8.57
C ALA A 250 4.81 20.38 -9.58
N ALA A 251 3.51 20.41 -9.88
CA ALA A 251 2.92 19.50 -10.87
C ALA A 251 3.49 19.75 -12.28
N VAL A 252 3.75 21.02 -12.61
CA VAL A 252 4.41 21.40 -13.87
C VAL A 252 5.84 20.87 -13.90
N ARG A 253 6.58 20.98 -12.79
CA ARG A 253 7.96 20.45 -12.67
C ARG A 253 8.00 18.93 -12.90
N VAL A 254 7.11 18.17 -12.26
CA VAL A 254 7.03 16.71 -12.40
C VAL A 254 6.64 16.32 -13.83
N TYR A 255 5.67 17.02 -14.42
CA TYR A 255 5.26 16.78 -15.80
C TYR A 255 6.40 17.03 -16.80
N VAL A 256 7.20 18.07 -16.55
CA VAL A 256 8.41 18.34 -17.33
C VAL A 256 9.40 17.20 -17.16
N GLN A 257 9.72 16.77 -15.94
CA GLN A 257 10.66 15.67 -15.70
C GLN A 257 10.24 14.35 -16.37
N MET A 258 8.94 14.06 -16.41
CA MET A 258 8.44 12.82 -17.02
C MET A 258 8.45 12.86 -18.55
N ASN A 259 8.30 14.03 -19.14
CA ASN A 259 8.23 14.19 -20.60
C ASN A 259 9.52 14.74 -21.21
N SER A 260 10.45 15.25 -20.41
CA SER A 260 11.77 15.66 -20.84
C SER A 260 12.72 14.47 -20.78
N ASN A 261 13.53 14.30 -21.82
CA ASN A 261 14.57 13.26 -21.84
C ASN A 261 15.79 13.69 -20.98
N THR A 262 15.54 14.33 -19.84
CA THR A 262 16.57 14.82 -18.91
C THR A 262 17.04 13.64 -18.06
N PRO A 263 18.35 13.41 -17.92
CA PRO A 263 18.86 12.32 -17.10
C PRO A 263 18.39 12.46 -15.65
N GLU A 264 17.90 11.34 -15.08
CA GLU A 264 17.45 11.22 -13.70
C GLU A 264 18.50 11.80 -12.74
N GLY A 265 18.12 12.82 -11.96
CA GLY A 265 18.99 13.43 -10.94
C GLY A 265 19.51 14.85 -11.24
N GLN A 266 19.14 15.47 -12.38
CA GLN A 266 19.40 16.92 -12.57
C GLN A 266 18.26 17.77 -12.00
N ASP A 267 18.64 18.72 -11.13
CA ASP A 267 17.74 19.77 -10.66
C ASP A 267 17.44 20.75 -11.80
N ILE A 268 16.19 20.69 -12.28
CA ILE A 268 15.65 21.65 -13.22
C ILE A 268 15.04 22.84 -12.47
N SER A 269 15.31 24.04 -12.96
CA SER A 269 14.68 25.28 -12.52
C SER A 269 13.70 25.79 -13.58
N LEU A 270 12.61 26.41 -13.15
CA LEU A 270 11.59 26.98 -14.05
C LEU A 270 11.72 28.50 -14.03
N LEU A 271 11.73 29.10 -15.22
CA LEU A 271 11.84 30.54 -15.41
C LEU A 271 10.71 31.05 -16.32
N SER A 272 9.98 32.09 -15.88
CA SER A 272 9.12 32.89 -16.75
C SER A 272 9.98 33.91 -17.52
N PRO A 273 9.86 34.04 -18.85
CA PRO A 273 10.68 34.95 -19.64
C PRO A 273 10.21 36.42 -19.57
N TYR A 274 8.89 36.66 -19.42
CA TYR A 274 8.33 38.01 -19.33
C TYR A 274 7.09 38.08 -18.42
N PRO A 275 7.10 38.90 -17.34
CA PRO A 275 8.29 39.47 -16.73
C PRO A 275 9.26 38.37 -16.28
N ARG A 276 10.57 38.63 -16.35
CA ARG A 276 11.56 37.59 -15.98
C ARG A 276 11.39 37.23 -14.51
N HIS A 277 11.08 35.98 -14.22
CA HIS A 277 10.87 35.48 -12.86
C HIS A 277 11.41 34.06 -12.73
N GLU A 278 12.27 33.83 -11.74
CA GLU A 278 12.85 32.52 -11.43
C GLU A 278 12.09 31.93 -10.25
N TYR A 279 11.49 30.74 -10.45
CA TYR A 279 10.69 30.10 -9.42
C TYR A 279 11.58 29.28 -8.49
N THR A 280 11.44 29.52 -7.19
CA THR A 280 12.15 28.79 -6.14
C THR A 280 11.32 27.61 -5.63
N GLU A 281 11.89 26.81 -4.71
CA GLU A 281 11.18 25.69 -4.08
C GLU A 281 9.93 26.15 -3.31
N LEU A 282 9.96 27.34 -2.71
CA LEU A 282 8.79 27.94 -2.04
C LEU A 282 7.66 28.27 -3.03
N ASP A 283 7.99 28.55 -4.28
CA ASP A 283 6.99 28.83 -5.32
C ASP A 283 6.41 27.54 -5.92
N MET A 284 7.09 26.40 -5.75
CA MET A 284 6.60 25.10 -6.20
C MET A 284 5.35 24.65 -5.45
N GLU A 285 5.20 25.07 -4.20
CA GLU A 285 4.03 24.77 -3.36
C GLU A 285 2.82 25.66 -3.66
N LYS A 286 3.03 26.80 -4.32
CA LYS A 286 1.97 27.77 -4.61
C LYS A 286 1.13 27.34 -5.83
N PRO A 287 -0.19 27.61 -5.81
CA PRO A 287 -1.06 27.30 -6.94
C PRO A 287 -0.78 28.23 -8.13
N LEU A 288 -1.00 27.73 -9.36
CA LEU A 288 -0.77 28.49 -10.60
C LEU A 288 -1.53 29.83 -10.64
N LYS A 289 -2.71 29.92 -10.02
CA LYS A 289 -3.50 31.16 -9.90
C LYS A 289 -2.78 32.23 -9.10
N GLU A 290 -2.12 31.87 -8.00
CA GLU A 290 -1.39 32.82 -7.15
C GLU A 290 -0.11 33.33 -7.82
N LEU A 291 0.53 32.47 -8.63
CA LEU A 291 1.71 32.82 -9.39
C LEU A 291 1.41 33.64 -10.66
N GLY A 292 0.14 33.96 -10.93
CA GLY A 292 -0.27 34.71 -12.10
C GLY A 292 -0.07 33.95 -13.42
N LEU A 293 0.01 32.62 -13.36
CA LEU A 293 0.23 31.76 -14.53
C LEU A 293 -1.07 31.42 -15.28
N VAL A 294 -2.21 31.95 -14.83
CA VAL A 294 -3.55 31.75 -15.39
C VAL A 294 -3.94 32.98 -16.22
N PRO A 295 -4.54 32.84 -17.43
CA PRO A 295 -5.01 31.61 -18.09
C PRO A 295 -3.99 30.90 -18.98
N SER A 296 -2.86 31.54 -19.27
CA SER A 296 -1.79 30.91 -20.03
C SER A 296 -0.46 31.53 -19.67
N ALA A 297 0.58 30.70 -19.62
CA ALA A 297 1.92 31.15 -19.36
C ALA A 297 2.95 30.35 -20.14
N VAL A 298 4.12 30.96 -20.34
CA VAL A 298 5.28 30.34 -20.98
C VAL A 298 6.37 30.22 -19.93
N LEU A 299 6.87 29.01 -19.71
CA LEU A 299 7.98 28.72 -18.82
C LEU A 299 9.16 28.18 -19.62
N VAL A 300 10.37 28.46 -19.15
CA VAL A 300 11.62 27.98 -19.73
C VAL A 300 12.32 27.14 -18.67
N VAL A 301 12.73 25.94 -19.06
CA VAL A 301 13.55 25.08 -18.20
C VAL A 301 14.98 25.58 -18.27
N THR A 302 15.56 25.88 -17.12
CA THR A 302 16.98 26.17 -16.96
C THR A 302 17.61 25.09 -16.08
N LYS A 303 18.90 24.84 -16.27
CA LYS A 303 19.66 23.98 -15.36
C LYS A 303 19.98 24.79 -14.11
N LYS A 304 19.76 24.21 -12.93
CA LYS A 304 20.19 24.79 -11.67
C LYS A 304 21.70 24.61 -11.48
#